data_AF-U1LMS0-F1
#
_entry.id   AF-U1LMS0-F1
#
_cell.length_a   1.000
_cell.length_b   1.000
_cell.length_c   1.000
_cell.angle_alpha   90.00
_cell.angle_beta   90.00
_cell.angle_gamma   90.00
#
_symmetry.space_group_name_H-M   'P 1'
#
loop_
_entity.id
_entity.type
_entity.pdbx_description
1 polymer ?
#
loop_
_entity_poly.entity_id
_entity_poly.type
_entity_poly.pdbx_seq_one_letter_code
_entity_poly.pdbx_strand_id
1 'polypeptide(L)'
;MPGSIHEGGELGYSLAHAYGAALDNPDLVVACVVGDGEAETGPLAASWHANKFLDPGHDGAVLPILHLNGYKIANPTVLSRIRPRELEALLRGYGHDPIHVEGSDPASMHQQMAAAVDEALRKIQTIQFLARFGKLPTRGGDRPAWPMIVLRTPKGWTGPAEVDGLPVEGTWRAHQVPLARVREDAGHRRQLEAWLRSYRPEELFDEHGRPAAEVTALIPSGRSSAWGRTGTPTAGGSCARWTSPRPRSSPSKSTALARLPPSRPASSENTSGQ
;
A
#
# COMPACT_ATOMS: atom_id res chain seq x y z
N MET A 1 -0.43 -2.13 -17.68
CA MET A 1 -0.96 -0.99 -16.89
C MET A 1 0.20 -0.31 -16.18
N PRO A 2 0.46 1.00 -16.39
CA PRO A 2 1.49 1.71 -15.62
C PRO A 2 1.27 1.56 -14.11
N GLY A 3 2.34 1.40 -13.33
CA GLY A 3 2.26 1.21 -11.87
C GLY A 3 1.89 -0.20 -11.40
N SER A 4 1.53 -1.11 -12.32
CA SER A 4 1.28 -2.51 -11.98
C SER A 4 2.57 -3.32 -12.00
N ILE A 5 2.82 -4.02 -10.90
CA ILE A 5 3.79 -5.14 -10.78
C ILE A 5 3.08 -6.46 -10.43
N HIS A 6 1.75 -6.44 -10.46
CA HIS A 6 0.89 -7.55 -10.11
C HIS A 6 -0.35 -7.45 -11.00
N GLU A 7 -0.54 -8.43 -11.88
CA GLU A 7 -1.67 -8.47 -12.81
C GLU A 7 -2.95 -8.95 -12.12
N GLY A 8 -2.84 -9.92 -11.21
CA GLY A 8 -3.99 -10.48 -10.49
C GLY A 8 -4.90 -11.37 -11.33
N GLY A 9 -4.46 -11.84 -12.49
CA GLY A 9 -5.21 -12.79 -13.33
C GLY A 9 -5.31 -14.18 -12.69
N GLU A 10 -4.16 -14.76 -12.31
CA GLU A 10 -4.12 -15.90 -11.41
C GLU A 10 -4.07 -15.42 -9.96
N LEU A 11 -5.11 -15.77 -9.20
CA LEU A 11 -5.32 -15.35 -7.83
C LEU A 11 -4.39 -16.09 -6.85
N GLY A 12 -3.91 -15.39 -5.82
CA GLY A 12 -3.23 -16.00 -4.67
C GLY A 12 -1.88 -15.38 -4.30
N TYR A 13 -1.31 -14.55 -5.18
CA TYR A 13 0.06 -14.06 -5.04
C TYR A 13 0.17 -12.62 -4.55
N SER A 14 -0.96 -11.95 -4.28
CA SER A 14 -1.01 -10.52 -3.91
C SER A 14 -0.10 -10.21 -2.71
N LEU A 15 -0.29 -10.90 -1.59
CA LEU A 15 0.54 -10.70 -0.39
C LEU A 15 1.99 -11.10 -0.61
N ALA A 16 2.27 -12.23 -1.26
CA ALA A 16 3.64 -12.67 -1.53
C ALA A 16 4.42 -11.60 -2.32
N HIS A 17 3.81 -11.04 -3.37
CA HIS A 17 4.40 -9.95 -4.15
C HIS A 17 4.55 -8.68 -3.31
N ALA A 18 3.56 -8.34 -2.47
CA ALA A 18 3.62 -7.16 -1.63
C ALA A 18 4.76 -7.22 -0.60
N TYR A 19 4.94 -8.35 0.07
CA TYR A 19 6.08 -8.53 0.99
C TYR A 19 7.40 -8.53 0.24
N GLY A 20 7.49 -9.22 -0.91
CA GLY A 20 8.68 -9.19 -1.75
C GLY A 20 9.09 -7.78 -2.19
N ALA A 21 8.12 -6.90 -2.45
CA ALA A 21 8.40 -5.50 -2.80
C ALA A 21 8.85 -4.65 -1.60
N ALA A 22 8.42 -4.99 -0.39
CA ALA A 22 8.76 -4.27 0.84
C ALA A 22 10.15 -4.63 1.40
N LEU A 23 10.67 -5.83 1.10
CA LEU A 23 12.01 -6.26 1.51
C LEU A 23 13.09 -5.31 0.98
N ASP A 24 14.07 -5.01 1.84
CA ASP A 24 15.19 -4.09 1.58
C ASP A 24 14.75 -2.68 1.11
N ASN A 25 13.51 -2.28 1.42
CA ASN A 25 12.93 -1.02 0.98
C ASN A 25 12.28 -0.25 2.15
N PRO A 26 13.11 0.30 3.06
CA PRO A 26 12.67 0.78 4.39
C PRO A 26 11.60 1.87 4.37
N ASP A 27 11.52 2.64 3.30
CA ASP A 27 10.60 3.77 3.19
C ASP A 27 9.32 3.43 2.40
N LEU A 28 9.22 2.19 1.89
CA LEU A 28 8.06 1.75 1.12
C LEU A 28 6.97 1.17 2.02
N VAL A 29 5.74 1.66 1.84
CA VAL A 29 4.53 0.99 2.34
C VAL A 29 3.75 0.47 1.14
N VAL A 30 3.49 -0.84 1.13
CA VAL A 30 2.71 -1.50 0.08
C VAL A 30 1.28 -1.73 0.60
N ALA A 31 0.32 -0.95 0.11
CA ALA A 31 -1.10 -1.24 0.32
C ALA A 31 -1.53 -2.40 -0.57
N CYS A 32 -1.83 -3.55 0.02
CA CYS A 32 -2.16 -4.78 -0.69
C CYS A 32 -3.63 -5.13 -0.52
N VAL A 33 -4.45 -4.89 -1.54
CA VAL A 33 -5.86 -5.29 -1.55
C VAL A 33 -5.94 -6.79 -1.83
N VAL A 34 -6.61 -7.51 -0.95
CA VAL A 34 -6.77 -8.96 -0.99
C VAL A 34 -8.24 -9.28 -1.17
N GLY A 35 -8.60 -9.98 -2.25
CA GLY A 35 -9.97 -10.44 -2.45
C GLY A 35 -10.34 -11.52 -1.43
N ASP A 36 -11.54 -11.47 -0.87
CA ASP A 36 -12.03 -12.52 0.04
C ASP A 36 -12.16 -13.90 -0.62
N GLY A 37 -12.41 -13.96 -1.93
CA GLY A 37 -12.33 -15.18 -2.72
C GLY A 37 -10.90 -15.63 -3.01
N GLU A 38 -9.97 -14.68 -3.22
CA GLU A 38 -8.53 -14.96 -3.36
C GLU A 38 -8.00 -15.59 -2.07
N ALA A 39 -8.47 -15.13 -0.90
CA ALA A 39 -8.04 -15.57 0.42
C ALA A 39 -8.29 -17.06 0.72
N GLU A 40 -9.10 -17.72 -0.10
CA GLU A 40 -9.34 -19.16 -0.02
C GLU A 40 -8.27 -19.98 -0.77
N THR A 41 -7.40 -19.35 -1.56
CA THR A 41 -6.31 -20.03 -2.25
C THR A 41 -5.20 -20.41 -1.28
N GLY A 42 -4.56 -21.56 -1.52
CA GLY A 42 -3.42 -22.04 -0.73
C GLY A 42 -2.25 -21.04 -0.67
N PRO A 43 -1.80 -20.48 -1.82
CA PRO A 43 -0.73 -19.47 -1.83
C PRO A 43 -1.03 -18.26 -0.94
N LEU A 44 -2.26 -17.73 -0.98
CA LEU A 44 -2.59 -16.55 -0.19
C LEU A 44 -2.73 -16.88 1.30
N ALA A 45 -3.35 -18.02 1.63
CA ALA A 45 -3.48 -18.49 3.01
C ALA A 45 -2.10 -18.63 3.69
N ALA A 46 -1.10 -19.16 2.97
CA ALA A 46 0.27 -19.24 3.46
C ALA A 46 0.97 -17.87 3.52
N SER A 47 0.65 -16.96 2.60
CA SER A 47 1.30 -15.64 2.50
C SER A 47 1.05 -14.73 3.70
N TRP A 48 0.00 -14.94 4.51
CA TRP A 48 -0.19 -14.23 5.78
C TRP A 48 0.93 -14.45 6.80
N HIS A 49 1.76 -15.49 6.61
CA HIS A 49 2.95 -15.72 7.42
C HIS A 49 4.17 -14.90 6.99
N ALA A 50 4.12 -14.21 5.85
CA ALA A 50 5.26 -13.44 5.35
C ALA A 50 5.70 -12.30 6.30
N ASN A 51 4.79 -11.76 7.10
CA ASN A 51 5.10 -10.77 8.15
C ASN A 51 6.03 -11.28 9.27
N LYS A 52 6.32 -12.59 9.36
CA LYS A 52 7.31 -13.15 10.29
C LYS A 52 8.74 -12.99 9.79
N PHE A 53 8.92 -12.76 8.49
CA PHE A 53 10.24 -12.61 7.86
C PHE A 53 10.62 -11.16 7.62
N LEU A 54 9.69 -10.22 7.84
CA LEU A 54 9.90 -8.79 7.68
C LEU A 54 10.62 -8.22 8.91
N ASP A 55 11.75 -7.55 8.69
CA ASP A 55 12.49 -6.81 9.70
C ASP A 55 12.14 -5.30 9.62
N PRO A 56 11.35 -4.74 10.56
CA PRO A 56 10.99 -3.32 10.53
C PRO A 56 12.19 -2.36 10.66
N GLY A 57 13.37 -2.86 11.08
CA GLY A 57 14.61 -2.09 11.11
C GLY A 57 15.18 -1.81 9.72
N HIS A 58 15.00 -2.72 8.77
CA HIS A 58 15.66 -2.69 7.46
C HIS A 58 14.67 -2.68 6.28
N ASP A 59 13.53 -3.31 6.45
CA ASP A 59 12.50 -3.46 5.43
C ASP A 59 11.42 -2.36 5.52
N GLY A 60 10.64 -2.28 4.45
CA GLY A 60 9.41 -1.50 4.38
C GLY A 60 8.27 -2.14 5.18
N ALA A 61 7.04 -1.82 4.80
CA ALA A 61 5.85 -2.39 5.43
C ALA A 61 4.82 -2.80 4.38
N VAL A 62 4.01 -3.80 4.72
CA VAL A 62 2.81 -4.16 3.95
C VAL A 62 1.60 -3.80 4.79
N LEU A 63 0.63 -3.11 4.18
CA LEU A 63 -0.69 -2.88 4.74
C LEU A 63 -1.71 -3.74 3.97
N PRO A 64 -2.05 -4.94 4.47
CA PRO A 64 -3.11 -5.75 3.87
C PRO A 64 -4.47 -5.07 4.05
N ILE A 65 -5.26 -5.07 2.98
CA ILE A 65 -6.66 -4.64 2.98
C ILE A 65 -7.49 -5.84 2.52
N LEU A 66 -8.07 -6.57 3.46
CA LEU A 66 -8.93 -7.71 3.16
C LEU A 66 -10.30 -7.18 2.71
N HIS A 67 -10.61 -7.32 1.43
CA HIS A 67 -11.86 -6.87 0.82
C HIS A 67 -12.94 -7.95 0.95
N LEU A 68 -13.69 -7.89 2.06
CA LEU A 68 -14.83 -8.75 2.35
C LEU A 68 -16.09 -8.26 1.66
N ASN A 69 -16.14 -8.41 0.33
CA ASN A 69 -17.34 -8.08 -0.43
C ASN A 69 -18.43 -9.17 -0.42
N GLY A 70 -18.11 -10.34 0.14
CA GLY A 70 -19.04 -11.40 0.48
C GLY A 70 -19.14 -12.52 -0.56
N TYR A 71 -18.58 -12.35 -1.75
CA TYR A 71 -18.81 -13.27 -2.87
C TYR A 71 -17.63 -13.38 -3.83
N LYS A 72 -17.40 -14.60 -4.32
CA LYS A 72 -16.56 -14.91 -5.49
C LYS A 72 -17.43 -15.01 -6.76
N ILE A 73 -17.03 -15.76 -7.78
CA ILE A 73 -17.73 -15.79 -9.09
C ILE A 73 -19.22 -16.14 -8.95
N ALA A 74 -19.52 -17.24 -8.27
CA ALA A 74 -20.88 -17.78 -8.16
C ALA A 74 -21.19 -18.33 -6.76
N ASN A 75 -20.40 -17.93 -5.75
CA ASN A 75 -20.48 -18.46 -4.40
C ASN A 75 -20.18 -17.39 -3.37
N PRO A 76 -20.70 -17.53 -2.14
CA PRO A 76 -20.18 -16.77 -1.01
C PRO A 76 -18.72 -17.13 -0.70
N THR A 77 -18.05 -16.27 0.05
CA THR A 77 -16.67 -16.51 0.50
C THR A 77 -16.61 -17.02 1.94
N VAL A 78 -15.66 -17.88 2.26
CA VAL A 78 -15.55 -18.50 3.60
C VAL A 78 -15.38 -17.42 4.67
N LEU A 79 -14.43 -16.50 4.48
CA LEU A 79 -14.12 -15.46 5.46
C LEU A 79 -15.25 -14.46 5.67
N SER A 80 -16.16 -14.28 4.70
CA SER A 80 -17.32 -13.41 4.89
C SER A 80 -18.46 -14.07 5.68
N ARG A 81 -18.41 -15.40 5.88
CA ARG A 81 -19.49 -16.18 6.52
C ARG A 81 -19.15 -16.75 7.88
N ILE A 82 -17.88 -16.80 8.26
CA ILE A 82 -17.48 -17.14 9.64
C ILE A 82 -17.91 -16.03 10.62
N ARG A 83 -17.97 -16.35 11.92
CA ARG A 83 -18.35 -15.35 12.92
C ARG A 83 -17.27 -14.26 13.02
N PRO A 84 -17.63 -13.01 13.31
CA PRO A 84 -16.66 -11.91 13.46
C PRO A 84 -15.52 -12.24 14.43
N ARG A 85 -15.82 -12.91 15.54
CA ARG A 85 -14.81 -13.36 16.51
C ARG A 85 -13.81 -14.37 15.97
N GLU A 86 -14.23 -15.23 15.03
CA GLU A 86 -13.37 -16.22 14.41
C GLU A 86 -12.43 -15.55 13.40
N LEU A 87 -12.95 -14.61 12.62
CA LEU A 87 -12.14 -13.79 11.72
C LEU A 87 -11.10 -12.98 12.49
N GLU A 88 -11.51 -12.31 13.57
CA GLU A 88 -10.62 -11.54 14.44
C GLU A 88 -9.51 -12.44 15.02
N ALA A 89 -9.87 -13.60 15.56
CA ALA A 89 -8.91 -14.56 16.11
C ALA A 89 -7.93 -15.09 15.04
N LEU A 90 -8.41 -15.36 13.82
CA LEU A 90 -7.57 -15.81 12.71
C LEU A 90 -6.54 -14.74 12.33
N LEU A 91 -6.99 -13.51 12.10
CA LEU A 91 -6.14 -12.39 11.68
C LEU A 91 -5.12 -12.01 12.78
N ARG A 92 -5.55 -11.98 14.04
CA ARG A 92 -4.64 -11.81 15.19
C ARG A 92 -3.70 -13.00 15.36
N GLY A 93 -4.13 -14.22 15.04
CA GLY A 93 -3.29 -15.41 15.01
C GLY A 93 -2.20 -15.33 13.92
N TYR A 94 -2.49 -14.69 12.80
CA TYR A 94 -1.46 -14.29 11.82
C TYR A 94 -0.57 -13.13 12.32
N GLY A 95 -0.83 -12.59 13.49
CA GLY A 95 -0.12 -11.48 14.13
C GLY A 95 -0.31 -10.16 13.39
N HIS A 96 -1.54 -9.92 12.95
CA HIS A 96 -2.01 -8.60 12.55
C HIS A 96 -2.88 -7.96 13.64
N ASP A 97 -3.05 -6.65 13.55
CA ASP A 97 -4.01 -5.88 14.34
C ASP A 97 -5.12 -5.33 13.40
N PRO A 98 -6.29 -5.99 13.34
CA PRO A 98 -7.37 -5.62 12.42
C PRO A 98 -8.00 -4.26 12.76
N ILE A 99 -8.18 -3.41 11.74
CA ILE A 99 -8.94 -2.16 11.76
C ILE A 99 -10.14 -2.36 10.83
N HIS A 100 -11.35 -2.23 11.35
CA HIS A 100 -12.57 -2.54 10.59
C HIS A 100 -13.15 -1.29 9.94
N VAL A 101 -13.51 -1.40 8.66
CA VAL A 101 -14.24 -0.40 7.89
C VAL A 101 -15.44 -1.11 7.28
N GLU A 102 -16.66 -0.78 7.72
CA GLU A 102 -17.87 -1.52 7.35
C GLU A 102 -19.04 -0.59 7.08
N GLY A 103 -19.75 -0.84 5.97
CA GLY A 103 -20.96 -0.11 5.60
C GLY A 103 -21.18 -0.02 4.10
N SER A 104 -22.15 0.82 3.73
CA SER A 104 -22.54 1.09 2.35
C SER A 104 -22.89 2.55 2.07
N ASP A 105 -22.91 3.43 3.07
CA ASP A 105 -23.10 4.87 2.88
C ASP A 105 -21.77 5.54 2.48
N PRO A 106 -21.66 6.16 1.29
CA PRO A 106 -20.38 6.69 0.80
C PRO A 106 -19.74 7.71 1.74
N ALA A 107 -20.51 8.68 2.25
CA ALA A 107 -19.97 9.74 3.10
C ALA A 107 -19.36 9.20 4.39
N SER A 108 -20.08 8.28 5.06
CA SER A 108 -19.58 7.57 6.24
C SER A 108 -18.35 6.72 5.91
N MET A 109 -18.41 5.96 4.82
CA MET A 109 -17.32 5.07 4.40
C MET A 109 -16.03 5.82 4.05
N HIS A 110 -16.13 7.00 3.44
CA HIS A 110 -14.97 7.87 3.20
C HIS A 110 -14.28 8.28 4.51
N GLN A 111 -15.06 8.70 5.52
CA GLN A 111 -14.50 9.10 6.82
C GLN A 111 -13.88 7.92 7.57
N GLN A 112 -14.57 6.77 7.58
CA GLN A 112 -14.05 5.56 8.21
C GLN A 112 -12.76 5.08 7.56
N MET A 113 -12.71 5.05 6.22
CA MET A 113 -11.52 4.62 5.49
C MET A 113 -10.35 5.59 5.69
N ALA A 114 -10.59 6.90 5.69
CA ALA A 114 -9.56 7.89 5.97
C ALA A 114 -8.95 7.68 7.37
N ALA A 115 -9.80 7.56 8.40
CA ALA A 115 -9.35 7.30 9.77
C ALA A 115 -8.59 5.98 9.90
N ALA A 116 -9.04 4.91 9.24
CA ALA A 116 -8.39 3.61 9.27
C ALA A 116 -7.01 3.62 8.61
N VAL A 117 -6.88 4.30 7.47
CA VAL A 117 -5.58 4.46 6.78
C VAL A 117 -4.62 5.30 7.63
N ASP A 118 -5.06 6.42 8.19
CA ASP A 118 -4.24 7.26 9.08
C ASP A 118 -3.78 6.48 10.31
N GLU A 119 -4.67 5.72 10.94
CA GLU A 119 -4.32 4.86 12.07
C GLU A 119 -3.29 3.79 11.68
N ALA A 120 -3.50 3.12 10.55
CA ALA A 120 -2.61 2.08 10.06
C ALA A 120 -1.21 2.64 9.76
N LEU A 121 -1.13 3.78 9.07
CA LEU A 121 0.14 4.43 8.74
C LEU A 121 0.89 4.89 10.01
N ARG A 122 0.17 5.46 10.99
CA ARG A 122 0.75 5.85 12.28
C ARG A 122 1.29 4.62 13.04
N LYS A 123 0.57 3.49 13.04
CA LYS A 123 1.03 2.24 13.65
C LYS A 123 2.29 1.70 12.96
N ILE A 124 2.32 1.69 11.63
CA ILE A 124 3.50 1.30 10.84
C ILE A 124 4.71 2.17 11.19
N GLN A 125 4.55 3.49 11.17
CA GLN A 125 5.61 4.44 11.51
C GLN A 125 6.12 4.22 12.94
N THR A 126 5.22 3.94 13.89
CA THR A 126 5.58 3.64 15.28
C THR A 126 6.42 2.36 15.38
N ILE A 127 6.00 1.28 14.70
CA ILE A 127 6.73 0.02 14.66
C ILE A 127 8.14 0.23 14.08
N GLN A 128 8.25 0.90 12.92
CA GLN A 128 9.53 1.16 12.27
C GLN A 128 10.43 2.08 13.11
N PHE A 129 9.88 3.14 13.71
CA PHE A 129 10.63 4.04 14.58
C PHE A 129 11.22 3.30 15.80
N LEU A 130 10.41 2.49 16.48
CA LEU A 130 10.85 1.70 17.62
C LEU A 130 11.89 0.64 17.23
N ALA A 131 11.81 0.09 16.01
CA ALA A 131 12.78 -0.87 15.50
C ALA A 131 14.13 -0.23 15.19
N ARG A 132 14.13 0.97 14.60
CA ARG A 132 15.33 1.65 14.10
C ARG A 132 16.06 2.46 15.17
N PHE A 133 15.30 3.12 16.05
CA PHE A 133 15.85 4.12 16.99
C PHE A 133 15.50 3.84 18.44
N GLY A 134 14.45 3.06 18.69
CA GLY A 134 14.07 2.63 20.04
C GLY A 134 14.69 1.28 20.42
N LYS A 135 14.34 0.83 21.63
CA LYS A 135 14.20 -0.61 21.85
C LYS A 135 12.75 -0.90 21.52
N LEU A 136 12.48 -1.64 20.44
CA LEU A 136 11.23 -2.41 20.39
C LEU A 136 11.10 -3.11 21.75
N PRO A 137 9.90 -3.18 22.36
CA PRO A 137 9.69 -3.96 23.56
C PRO A 137 9.80 -5.46 23.26
N THR A 138 10.90 -5.90 22.64
CA THR A 138 11.29 -7.30 22.45
C THR A 138 11.98 -7.81 23.71
N ARG A 139 11.35 -7.59 24.88
CA ARG A 139 11.63 -8.45 26.04
C ARG A 139 10.87 -9.75 25.80
N GLY A 140 11.45 -10.68 25.04
CA GLY A 140 10.94 -12.05 24.92
C GLY A 140 10.59 -12.57 23.51
N GLY A 141 10.97 -11.89 22.43
CA GLY A 141 10.70 -12.38 21.06
C GLY A 141 9.32 -12.00 20.50
N ASP A 142 8.62 -11.06 21.14
CA ASP A 142 7.33 -10.57 20.65
C ASP A 142 7.52 -9.72 19.37
N ARG A 143 6.97 -10.23 18.27
CA ARG A 143 6.91 -9.60 16.96
C ARG A 143 5.82 -8.51 16.96
N PRO A 144 6.00 -7.36 16.28
CA PRO A 144 4.95 -6.35 16.22
C PRO A 144 3.67 -6.90 15.58
N ALA A 145 2.52 -6.51 16.13
CA ALA A 145 1.24 -6.72 15.49
C ALA A 145 1.06 -5.68 14.38
N TRP A 146 1.27 -6.09 13.13
CA TRP A 146 1.17 -5.20 11.98
C TRP A 146 -0.29 -4.83 11.70
N PRO A 147 -0.63 -3.55 11.47
CA PRO A 147 -2.00 -3.17 11.17
C PRO A 147 -2.47 -3.81 9.86
N MET A 148 -3.74 -4.14 9.79
CA MET A 148 -4.40 -4.52 8.54
C MET A 148 -5.83 -4.00 8.55
N ILE A 149 -6.39 -3.73 7.37
CA ILE A 149 -7.76 -3.23 7.24
C ILE A 149 -8.67 -4.37 6.80
N VAL A 150 -9.78 -4.56 7.52
CA VAL A 150 -10.89 -5.40 7.09
C VAL A 150 -11.94 -4.48 6.49
N LEU A 151 -12.06 -4.50 5.16
CA LEU A 151 -13.01 -3.67 4.42
C LEU A 151 -14.23 -4.51 4.04
N ARG A 152 -15.37 -4.25 4.68
CA ARG A 152 -16.64 -4.91 4.37
C ARG A 152 -17.59 -3.95 3.66
N THR A 153 -17.83 -4.23 2.38
CA THR A 153 -18.69 -3.43 1.49
C THR A 153 -19.53 -4.37 0.63
N PRO A 154 -20.75 -4.01 0.17
CA PRO A 154 -21.50 -4.87 -0.74
C PRO A 154 -20.73 -5.10 -2.06
N LYS A 155 -20.74 -6.32 -2.59
CA LYS A 155 -20.22 -6.57 -3.95
C LYS A 155 -21.07 -5.83 -4.99
N GLY A 156 -20.42 -5.16 -5.95
CA GLY A 156 -21.14 -4.31 -6.92
C GLY A 156 -21.67 -3.01 -6.32
N TRP A 157 -21.10 -2.55 -5.21
CA TRP A 157 -21.51 -1.33 -4.51
C TRP A 157 -21.73 -0.16 -5.46
N THR A 158 -22.86 0.55 -5.29
CA THR A 158 -23.35 1.67 -6.12
C THR A 158 -23.85 1.30 -7.52
N GLY A 159 -23.80 0.01 -7.88
CA GLY A 159 -24.36 -0.54 -9.09
C GLY A 159 -25.90 -0.73 -9.03
N PRO A 160 -26.49 -1.34 -10.06
CA PRO A 160 -27.90 -1.69 -10.05
C PRO A 160 -28.21 -2.65 -8.89
N ALA A 161 -29.18 -2.29 -8.06
CA ALA A 161 -29.62 -3.14 -6.95
C ALA A 161 -30.31 -4.43 -7.46
N GLU A 162 -31.11 -4.32 -8.53
CA GLU A 162 -31.88 -5.41 -9.13
C GLU A 162 -31.83 -5.33 -10.66
N VAL A 163 -31.73 -6.48 -11.32
CA VAL A 163 -31.83 -6.62 -12.78
C VAL A 163 -32.73 -7.83 -13.07
N ASP A 164 -33.72 -7.66 -13.94
CA ASP A 164 -34.67 -8.71 -14.33
C ASP A 164 -35.37 -9.41 -13.14
N GLY A 165 -35.71 -8.66 -12.08
CA GLY A 165 -36.36 -9.23 -10.88
C GLY A 165 -35.41 -9.95 -9.92
N LEU A 166 -34.10 -9.93 -10.18
CA LEU A 166 -33.09 -10.63 -9.39
C LEU A 166 -32.13 -9.65 -8.69
N PRO A 167 -31.79 -9.87 -7.41
CA PRO A 167 -30.84 -9.02 -6.70
C PRO A 167 -29.45 -9.14 -7.30
N VAL A 168 -28.79 -7.99 -7.50
CA VAL A 168 -27.46 -7.86 -8.11
C VAL A 168 -26.46 -7.28 -7.11
N GLU A 169 -26.64 -6.05 -6.64
CA GLU A 169 -25.80 -5.45 -5.59
C GLU A 169 -25.83 -6.33 -4.33
N GLY A 170 -24.68 -6.49 -3.69
CA GLY A 170 -24.53 -7.37 -2.53
C GLY A 170 -24.64 -8.85 -2.87
N THR A 171 -24.48 -9.25 -4.14
CA THR A 171 -24.52 -10.66 -4.55
C THR A 171 -23.38 -11.02 -5.52
N TRP A 172 -23.22 -12.31 -5.80
CA TRP A 172 -22.28 -12.81 -6.80
C TRP A 172 -22.65 -12.38 -8.23
N ARG A 173 -23.90 -12.01 -8.52
CA ARG A 173 -24.34 -11.60 -9.87
C ARG A 173 -23.65 -10.33 -10.37
N ALA A 174 -23.16 -9.49 -9.46
CA ALA A 174 -22.37 -8.32 -9.79
C ALA A 174 -20.91 -8.63 -10.19
N HIS A 175 -20.49 -9.90 -10.27
CA HIS A 175 -19.08 -10.25 -10.49
C HIS A 175 -18.55 -9.92 -11.88
N GLN A 176 -19.36 -10.16 -12.93
CA GLN A 176 -18.98 -9.86 -14.31
C GLN A 176 -19.77 -8.63 -14.81
N VAL A 177 -20.67 -8.83 -15.77
CA VAL A 177 -21.46 -7.76 -16.37
C VAL A 177 -22.89 -7.86 -15.83
N PRO A 178 -23.32 -6.97 -14.92
CA PRO A 178 -24.67 -7.03 -14.34
C PRO A 178 -25.79 -6.74 -15.35
N LEU A 179 -25.49 -5.97 -16.41
CA LEU A 179 -26.41 -5.63 -17.50
C LEU A 179 -25.89 -6.19 -18.84
N ALA A 180 -26.13 -7.48 -19.11
CA ALA A 180 -25.49 -8.17 -20.22
C ALA A 180 -26.04 -7.83 -21.62
N ARG A 181 -27.29 -7.33 -21.73
CA ARG A 181 -28.01 -7.12 -23.01
C ARG A 181 -28.24 -5.65 -23.34
N VAL A 182 -27.33 -4.77 -22.94
CA VAL A 182 -27.47 -3.32 -23.16
C VAL A 182 -27.45 -2.89 -24.63
N ARG A 183 -27.19 -3.77 -25.60
CA ARG A 183 -27.31 -3.42 -27.02
C ARG A 183 -28.68 -3.77 -27.56
N GLU A 184 -29.23 -4.89 -27.11
CA GLU A 184 -30.45 -5.51 -27.63
C GLU A 184 -31.69 -5.11 -26.83
N ASP A 185 -31.54 -4.81 -25.53
CA ASP A 185 -32.64 -4.58 -24.59
C ASP A 185 -32.74 -3.10 -24.21
N ALA A 186 -33.89 -2.48 -24.53
CA ALA A 186 -34.14 -1.08 -24.21
C ALA A 186 -34.30 -0.82 -22.70
N GLY A 187 -34.78 -1.81 -21.93
CA GLY A 187 -34.85 -1.73 -20.46
C GLY A 187 -33.46 -1.74 -19.83
N HIS A 188 -32.60 -2.67 -20.25
CA HIS A 188 -31.20 -2.71 -19.77
C HIS A 188 -30.44 -1.44 -20.14
N ARG A 189 -30.68 -0.87 -21.34
CA ARG A 189 -30.12 0.44 -21.73
C ARG A 189 -30.51 1.57 -20.79
N ARG A 190 -31.79 1.66 -20.43
CA ARG A 190 -32.26 2.68 -19.49
C ARG A 190 -31.64 2.52 -18.10
N GLN A 191 -31.48 1.28 -17.63
CA GLN A 191 -30.80 1.03 -16.35
C GLN A 191 -29.32 1.41 -16.41
N LEU A 192 -28.63 1.11 -17.51
CA LEU A 192 -27.25 1.56 -17.72
C LEU A 192 -27.14 3.09 -17.70
N GLU A 193 -28.02 3.79 -18.42
CA GLU A 193 -28.04 5.26 -18.44
C GLU A 193 -28.29 5.82 -17.03
N ALA A 194 -29.30 5.31 -16.33
CA ALA A 194 -29.61 5.74 -14.97
C ALA A 194 -28.45 5.50 -14.00
N TRP A 195 -27.76 4.36 -14.12
CA TRP A 195 -26.59 4.04 -13.32
C TRP A 195 -25.42 4.98 -13.63
N LEU A 196 -25.10 5.23 -14.89
CA LEU A 196 -24.00 6.17 -15.23
C LEU A 196 -24.32 7.61 -14.80
N ARG A 197 -25.58 8.04 -14.92
CA ARG A 197 -26.01 9.37 -14.48
C ARG A 197 -26.07 9.53 -12.97
N SER A 198 -26.18 8.45 -12.19
CA SER A 198 -26.20 8.55 -10.73
C SER A 198 -24.89 9.10 -10.16
N TYR A 199 -23.78 8.95 -10.89
CA TYR A 199 -22.49 9.55 -10.55
C TYR A 199 -22.38 11.04 -10.90
N ARG A 200 -23.40 11.65 -11.51
CA ARG A 200 -23.45 13.07 -11.90
C ARG A 200 -22.22 13.47 -12.73
N PRO A 201 -22.00 12.85 -13.91
CA PRO A 201 -20.81 13.08 -14.73
C PRO A 201 -20.60 14.57 -15.09
N GLU A 202 -21.66 15.35 -15.16
CA GLU A 202 -21.63 16.81 -15.34
C GLU A 202 -20.92 17.58 -14.21
N GLU A 203 -20.81 17.00 -13.00
CA GLU A 203 -20.02 17.55 -11.89
C GLU A 203 -18.57 17.03 -11.89
N LEU A 204 -18.30 15.94 -12.61
CA LEU A 204 -17.01 15.24 -12.60
C LEU A 204 -16.11 15.58 -13.78
N PHE A 205 -16.69 16.05 -14.89
CA PHE A 205 -15.98 16.38 -16.13
C PHE A 205 -16.34 17.78 -16.63
N ASP A 206 -15.34 18.47 -17.18
CA ASP A 206 -15.54 19.76 -17.86
C ASP A 206 -16.15 19.59 -19.26
N GLU A 207 -16.47 20.72 -19.90
CA GLU A 207 -17.05 20.77 -21.25
C GLU A 207 -16.15 20.17 -22.36
N HIS A 208 -14.87 19.92 -22.07
CA HIS A 208 -13.91 19.29 -22.97
C HIS A 208 -13.68 17.80 -22.65
N GLY A 209 -14.42 17.25 -21.68
CA GLY A 209 -14.32 15.86 -21.24
C GLY A 209 -13.10 15.57 -20.35
N ARG A 210 -12.48 16.59 -19.75
CA ARG A 210 -11.38 16.42 -18.79
C ARG A 210 -11.95 16.30 -17.38
N PRO A 211 -11.33 15.53 -16.47
CA PRO A 211 -11.72 15.52 -15.07
C PRO A 211 -11.70 16.92 -14.47
N ALA A 212 -12.72 17.26 -13.67
CA ALA A 212 -12.81 18.54 -12.97
C ALA A 212 -11.62 18.74 -12.00
N ALA A 213 -11.30 20.00 -11.70
CA ALA A 213 -10.16 20.35 -10.85
C ALA A 213 -10.29 19.73 -9.44
N GLU A 214 -11.51 19.73 -8.90
CA GLU A 214 -11.86 19.16 -7.60
C GLU A 214 -11.60 17.66 -7.54
N VAL A 215 -11.87 16.93 -8.64
CA VAL A 215 -11.63 15.48 -8.75
C VAL A 215 -10.13 15.18 -8.71
N THR A 216 -9.31 16.05 -9.30
CA THR A 216 -7.86 15.83 -9.42
C THR A 216 -7.04 16.49 -8.30
N ALA A 217 -7.65 17.34 -7.48
CA ALA A 217 -6.97 18.12 -6.45
C ALA A 217 -6.24 17.27 -5.40
N LEU A 218 -6.74 16.05 -5.13
CA LEU A 218 -6.16 15.12 -4.15
C LEU A 218 -5.15 14.14 -4.77
N ILE A 219 -4.93 14.19 -6.08
CA ILE A 219 -3.93 13.35 -6.75
C ILE A 219 -2.54 13.91 -6.39
N PRO A 220 -1.62 13.11 -5.81
CA PRO A 220 -0.30 13.58 -5.44
C PRO A 220 0.45 14.16 -6.64
N SER A 221 1.29 15.17 -6.44
CA SER A 221 2.17 15.74 -7.49
C SER A 221 3.61 15.20 -7.39
N GLY A 222 4.41 15.32 -8.46
CA GLY A 222 5.84 14.97 -8.45
C GLY A 222 6.17 13.47 -8.35
N ARG A 223 7.30 13.09 -7.74
CA ARG A 223 7.70 11.67 -7.58
C ARG A 223 6.70 10.86 -6.73
N SER A 224 5.87 11.53 -5.93
CA SER A 224 4.82 10.91 -5.10
C SER A 224 3.54 10.57 -5.86
N SER A 225 3.32 11.04 -7.10
CA SER A 225 2.23 10.56 -8.00
C SER A 225 2.53 9.18 -8.61
N ALA A 226 3.27 8.35 -7.90
CA ALA A 226 3.90 7.12 -8.35
C ALA A 226 2.94 5.95 -8.67
N TRP A 227 1.64 6.11 -8.40
CA TRP A 227 0.62 5.26 -9.00
C TRP A 227 0.50 5.60 -10.49
N GLY A 228 1.15 4.82 -11.36
CA GLY A 228 0.89 4.89 -12.80
C GLY A 228 1.91 5.59 -13.70
N ARG A 229 3.17 5.83 -13.28
CA ARG A 229 4.25 6.26 -14.20
C ARG A 229 5.40 5.26 -14.23
N THR A 230 5.88 4.96 -15.43
CA THR A 230 6.98 4.02 -15.78
C THR A 230 8.36 4.36 -15.18
N GLY A 231 8.46 5.31 -14.26
CA GLY A 231 9.72 5.84 -13.72
C GLY A 231 9.95 5.61 -12.22
N THR A 232 9.06 4.91 -11.52
CA THR A 232 9.37 4.42 -10.17
C THR A 232 10.41 3.29 -10.26
N PRO A 233 11.53 3.36 -9.54
CA PRO A 233 12.50 2.25 -9.52
C PRO A 233 11.86 0.91 -9.10
N THR A 234 10.83 0.97 -8.25
CA THR A 234 10.14 -0.19 -7.68
C THR A 234 9.13 -0.84 -8.62
N ALA A 235 8.31 -0.07 -9.34
CA ALA A 235 7.36 -0.63 -10.32
C ALA A 235 7.91 -0.75 -11.76
N GLY A 236 9.05 -0.12 -12.04
CA GLY A 236 9.65 0.00 -13.37
C GLY A 236 10.82 -0.95 -13.64
N GLY A 237 11.14 -1.90 -12.74
CA GLY A 237 12.03 -3.05 -12.97
C GLY A 237 13.45 -2.77 -13.50
N SER A 238 13.85 -1.51 -13.70
CA SER A 238 15.20 -1.19 -14.15
C SER A 238 16.13 -1.25 -12.94
N CYS A 239 16.85 -2.37 -12.87
CA CYS A 239 17.96 -2.63 -11.97
C CYS A 239 18.94 -1.45 -11.99
N ALA A 240 18.80 -0.51 -11.05
CA ALA A 240 19.88 0.39 -10.71
C ALA A 240 20.87 -0.40 -9.85
N ARG A 241 21.75 -1.15 -10.50
CA ARG A 241 22.93 -1.75 -9.86
C ARG A 241 23.76 -0.59 -9.29
N TRP A 242 23.61 -0.34 -7.99
CA TRP A 242 24.36 0.69 -7.28
C TRP A 242 25.81 0.20 -7.11
N THR A 243 26.73 0.71 -7.92
CA THR A 243 28.16 0.67 -7.60
C THR A 243 28.49 1.87 -6.73
N SER A 244 28.89 1.61 -5.49
CA SER A 244 29.32 2.65 -4.54
C SER A 244 30.45 3.51 -5.12
N PRO A 245 30.30 4.85 -5.24
CA PRO A 245 31.42 5.72 -5.53
C PRO A 245 32.27 5.84 -4.26
N ARG A 246 33.51 5.34 -4.30
CA ARG A 246 34.52 5.64 -3.27
C ARG A 246 34.61 7.17 -3.07
N PRO A 247 34.84 7.66 -1.83
CA PRO A 247 34.92 9.09 -1.59
C PRO A 247 36.09 9.69 -2.38
N ARG A 248 35.79 10.66 -3.25
CA ARG A 248 36.80 11.56 -3.80
C ARG A 248 37.18 12.53 -2.69
N SER A 249 38.44 12.52 -2.28
CA SER A 249 39.03 13.57 -1.45
C SER A 249 38.86 14.92 -2.16
N SER A 250 38.33 15.90 -1.44
CA SER A 250 38.24 17.29 -1.92
C SER A 250 39.62 17.94 -1.90
N PRO A 251 39.97 18.77 -2.90
CA PRO A 251 41.18 19.55 -2.88
C PRO A 251 40.98 20.83 -2.05
N SER A 252 41.79 21.00 -1.00
CA SER A 252 41.85 22.26 -0.25
C SER A 252 42.44 23.38 -1.12
N LYS A 253 41.70 24.47 -1.28
CA LYS A 253 42.20 25.83 -1.56
C LYS A 253 41.81 26.64 -0.32
N SER A 254 42.58 27.53 0.29
CA SER A 254 43.74 28.31 -0.12
C SER A 254 44.28 28.97 1.16
N THR A 255 45.59 29.11 1.31
CA THR A 255 46.17 30.38 1.76
C THR A 255 47.65 30.41 1.38
N ALA A 256 48.01 31.44 0.63
CA ALA A 256 49.35 31.68 0.13
C ALA A 256 50.02 32.82 0.93
N LEU A 257 51.34 32.73 0.96
CA LEU A 257 52.37 33.73 1.34
C LEU A 257 52.65 33.95 2.84
N ALA A 258 53.81 33.48 3.29
CA ALA A 258 55.04 34.30 3.28
C ALA A 258 56.29 33.43 3.49
N ARG A 259 57.34 33.70 2.70
CA ARG A 259 58.66 33.08 2.76
C ARG A 259 59.52 33.74 3.84
N LEU A 260 60.26 32.95 4.61
CA LEU A 260 61.52 33.36 5.27
C LEU A 260 62.56 32.22 5.10
N PRO A 261 63.85 32.55 4.88
CA PRO A 261 64.90 31.60 4.46
C PRO A 261 65.57 30.87 5.66
N PRO A 262 66.40 29.84 5.42
CA PRO A 262 66.86 28.93 6.45
C PRO A 262 68.13 29.42 7.14
N SER A 263 68.25 29.17 8.45
CA SER A 263 69.52 29.22 9.18
C SER A 263 69.84 27.84 9.77
N ARG A 264 71.08 27.41 9.51
CA ARG A 264 71.71 26.12 9.85
C ARG A 264 71.97 25.93 11.37
N PRO A 265 72.36 24.71 11.80
CA PRO A 265 72.35 24.26 13.19
C PRO A 265 73.69 24.43 13.93
N ALA A 266 73.63 24.50 15.27
CA ALA A 266 74.71 24.23 16.24
C ALA A 266 74.04 24.13 17.63
N SER A 267 73.94 22.95 18.25
CA SER A 267 74.92 22.29 19.14
C SER A 267 74.71 22.61 20.64
N SER A 268 74.61 21.50 21.39
CA SER A 268 75.09 21.26 22.77
C SER A 268 74.45 21.95 23.99
N GLU A 269 74.23 21.06 24.97
CA GLU A 269 74.39 21.22 26.42
C GLU A 269 73.18 21.59 27.31
N ASN A 270 72.63 20.53 27.92
CA ASN A 270 72.73 20.22 29.34
C ASN A 270 72.44 21.36 30.35
N THR A 271 71.36 21.25 31.12
CA THR A 271 71.43 21.07 32.59
C THR A 271 70.06 20.92 33.24
N SER A 272 70.08 20.10 34.27
CA SER A 272 69.10 19.70 35.27
C SER A 272 68.55 20.81 36.18
N GLY A 273 67.31 20.61 36.64
CA GLY A 273 66.96 20.64 38.08
C GLY A 273 66.47 21.96 38.69
N GLN A 274 65.16 22.06 38.94
CA GLN A 274 64.53 22.10 40.29
C GLN A 274 63.00 22.07 40.14
#